data_AF-A0A931AY76-F1
#
_entry.id   AF-A0A931AY76-F1
#
_cell.length_a   1.000
_cell.length_b   1.000
_cell.length_c   1.000
_cell.angle_alpha   90.00
_cell.angle_beta   90.00
_cell.angle_gamma   90.00
#
_symmetry.space_group_name_H-M   'P 1'
#
loop_
_entity.id
_entity.type
_entity.pdbx_description
1 polymer ?
#
loop_
_entity_poly.entity_id
_entity_poly.type
_entity_poly.pdbx_seq_one_letter_code
_entity_poly.pdbx_strand_id
1 'polypeptide(L)'
;MTRIVKESRRDRLMEQIARVHARLDAAPGLRPVGEGEARLFAAHDLASLAEVAFGEVVDPLRLTDAAIEDLARRLAYPLREEDPYRRRYLITRADRPVGTVAVDDYPIGPDELQLSSLYLRPDARTLGVGGATVDTVRRAATAEGLGGVRLTADWLRPQSIRSYLHLGFLVSHWKHAIHMVWRRRSVRLRYRAVGAERRLLAEVELVGTEQPLLTATRSGPWLRLEQHPLDAHLREAHPGLEQDALSTMAVHLALDGYPLIRDRARWEEGYRWSEGGEPEGLARRIWFFEEYARRCGHQVDTPVRELPPGLSWPTWD
;
A
#
# COMPACT_ATOMS: atom_id res chain seq x y z
N MET A 1 6.94 38.07 5.80
CA MET A 1 7.95 37.16 5.20
C MET A 1 7.49 35.71 5.08
N THR A 2 6.77 35.13 6.06
CA THR A 2 6.38 33.70 6.06
C THR A 2 5.34 33.29 5.00
N ARG A 3 4.50 34.22 4.52
CA ARG A 3 3.47 33.94 3.49
C ARG A 3 4.05 33.80 2.08
N ILE A 4 4.95 34.71 1.70
CA ILE A 4 5.62 34.74 0.38
C ILE A 4 6.50 33.48 0.17
N VAL A 5 7.17 33.00 1.21
CA VAL A 5 8.00 31.77 1.14
C VAL A 5 7.14 30.51 0.99
N LYS A 6 5.94 30.47 1.58
CA LYS A 6 5.00 29.33 1.45
C LYS A 6 4.36 29.27 0.06
N GLU A 7 3.97 30.42 -0.50
CA GLU A 7 3.42 30.52 -1.85
C GLU A 7 4.48 30.07 -2.89
N SER A 8 5.72 30.55 -2.78
CA SER A 8 6.83 30.14 -3.67
C SER A 8 7.17 28.64 -3.60
N ARG A 9 7.05 27.99 -2.43
CA ARG A 9 7.27 26.54 -2.31
C ARG A 9 6.16 25.74 -2.98
N ARG A 10 4.90 26.15 -2.79
CA ARG A 10 3.74 25.48 -3.38
C ARG A 10 3.81 25.54 -4.90
N ASP A 11 4.08 26.71 -5.47
CA ASP A 11 4.12 26.89 -6.92
C ASP A 11 5.21 26.01 -7.56
N ARG A 12 6.40 25.99 -6.96
CA ARG A 12 7.49 25.10 -7.37
C ARG A 12 7.08 23.63 -7.35
N LEU A 13 6.35 23.22 -6.33
CA LEU A 13 5.91 21.84 -6.16
C LEU A 13 4.85 21.45 -7.19
N MET A 14 3.91 22.35 -7.50
CA MET A 14 2.95 22.15 -8.58
C MET A 14 3.64 22.07 -9.95
N GLU A 15 4.67 22.90 -10.19
CA GLU A 15 5.48 22.80 -11.41
C GLU A 15 6.25 21.46 -11.50
N GLN A 16 6.81 20.98 -10.38
CA GLN A 16 7.46 19.67 -10.32
C GLN A 16 6.47 18.56 -10.67
N ILE A 17 5.25 18.60 -10.14
CA ILE A 17 4.21 17.60 -10.42
C ILE A 17 3.77 17.65 -11.88
N ALA A 18 3.57 18.85 -12.44
CA ALA A 18 3.28 18.99 -13.87
C ALA A 18 4.38 18.35 -14.75
N ARG A 19 5.65 18.51 -14.38
CA ARG A 19 6.78 17.84 -15.06
C ARG A 19 6.81 16.33 -14.84
N VAL A 20 6.39 15.84 -13.67
CA VAL A 20 6.19 14.40 -13.45
C VAL A 20 5.17 13.86 -14.43
N HIS A 21 3.99 14.49 -14.54
CA HIS A 21 2.97 14.03 -15.49
C HIS A 21 3.45 14.11 -16.94
N ALA A 22 4.17 15.16 -17.34
CA ALA A 22 4.76 15.22 -18.67
C ALA A 22 5.70 14.04 -18.96
N ARG A 23 6.46 13.56 -17.96
CA ARG A 23 7.29 12.35 -18.09
C ARG A 23 6.47 11.06 -18.16
N LEU A 24 5.38 10.97 -17.38
CA LEU A 24 4.48 9.81 -17.42
C LEU A 24 3.75 9.72 -18.75
N ASP A 25 3.31 10.85 -19.31
CA ASP A 25 2.65 10.94 -20.60
C ASP A 25 3.58 10.48 -21.76
N ALA A 26 4.89 10.69 -21.60
CA ALA A 26 5.92 10.23 -22.53
C ALA A 26 6.46 8.82 -22.24
N ALA A 27 6.05 8.17 -21.14
CA ALA A 27 6.62 6.90 -20.71
C ALA A 27 6.01 5.72 -21.49
N PRO A 28 6.83 4.79 -22.01
CA PRO A 28 6.30 3.59 -22.64
C PRO A 28 5.49 2.77 -21.64
N GLY A 29 4.35 2.25 -22.08
CA GLY A 29 3.47 1.41 -21.26
C GLY A 29 2.48 2.18 -20.38
N LEU A 30 2.50 3.52 -20.39
CA LEU A 30 1.47 4.36 -19.80
C LEU A 30 0.88 5.25 -20.87
N ARG A 31 -0.45 5.38 -20.85
CA ARG A 31 -1.18 6.29 -21.74
C ARG A 31 -2.21 7.06 -20.92
N PRO A 32 -2.23 8.40 -20.97
CA PRO A 32 -3.30 9.17 -20.33
C PRO A 32 -4.66 8.67 -20.81
N VAL A 33 -5.62 8.59 -19.90
CA VAL A 33 -7.03 8.32 -20.25
C VAL A 33 -7.52 9.51 -21.09
N GLY A 34 -7.93 9.22 -22.32
CA GLY A 34 -8.44 10.21 -23.26
C GLY A 34 -9.93 10.51 -23.06
N GLU A 35 -10.44 11.41 -23.90
CA GLU A 35 -11.86 11.72 -23.96
C GLU A 35 -12.69 10.46 -24.29
N GLY A 36 -13.78 10.23 -23.56
CA GLY A 36 -14.62 9.03 -23.70
C GLY A 36 -14.05 7.75 -23.08
N GLU A 37 -12.80 7.73 -22.61
CA GLU A 37 -12.20 6.55 -21.97
C GLU A 37 -12.44 6.46 -20.45
N ALA A 38 -13.12 7.45 -19.86
CA ALA A 38 -13.49 7.44 -18.45
C ALA A 38 -14.28 6.18 -18.07
N ARG A 39 -15.18 5.72 -18.95
CA ARG A 39 -15.92 4.47 -18.80
C ARG A 39 -14.98 3.27 -18.69
N LEU A 40 -13.98 3.17 -19.57
CA LEU A 40 -13.04 2.06 -19.56
C LEU A 40 -12.24 2.04 -18.25
N PHE A 41 -11.76 3.20 -17.80
CA PHE A 41 -11.09 3.30 -16.51
C PHE A 41 -11.98 2.86 -15.35
N ALA A 42 -13.24 3.32 -15.31
CA ALA A 42 -14.21 2.91 -14.29
C ALA A 42 -14.50 1.40 -14.33
N ALA A 43 -14.58 0.80 -15.52
CA ALA A 43 -14.76 -0.64 -15.68
C ALA A 43 -13.60 -1.44 -15.06
N HIS A 44 -12.35 -0.97 -15.22
CA HIS A 44 -11.18 -1.56 -14.58
C HIS A 44 -11.20 -1.42 -13.05
N ASP A 45 -11.58 -0.25 -12.52
CA ASP A 45 -11.72 -0.04 -11.08
C ASP A 45 -12.81 -0.93 -10.48
N LEU A 46 -13.96 -1.05 -11.15
CA LEU A 46 -15.03 -1.96 -10.73
C LEU A 46 -14.60 -3.43 -10.80
N ALA A 47 -13.92 -3.86 -11.86
CA ALA A 47 -13.39 -5.22 -11.96
C ALA A 47 -12.42 -5.51 -10.80
N SER A 48 -11.55 -4.55 -10.47
CA SER A 48 -10.64 -4.63 -9.32
C SER A 48 -11.39 -4.78 -8.00
N LEU A 49 -12.47 -4.02 -7.80
CA LEU A 49 -13.27 -4.06 -6.58
C LEU A 49 -14.13 -5.31 -6.48
N ALA A 50 -14.76 -5.74 -7.58
CA ALA A 50 -15.58 -6.96 -7.64
C ALA A 50 -14.75 -8.21 -7.34
N GLU A 51 -13.52 -8.27 -7.85
CA GLU A 51 -12.61 -9.38 -7.57
C GLU A 51 -12.30 -9.49 -6.08
N VAL A 52 -12.17 -8.37 -5.38
CA VAL A 52 -11.81 -8.36 -3.95
C VAL A 52 -13.02 -8.50 -3.05
N ALA A 53 -14.11 -7.82 -3.37
CA ALA A 53 -15.34 -7.90 -2.60
C ALA A 53 -16.01 -9.27 -2.79
N PHE A 54 -16.07 -9.79 -4.02
CA PHE A 54 -16.93 -10.95 -4.33
C PHE A 54 -16.17 -12.16 -4.88
N GLY A 55 -14.85 -12.07 -5.07
CA GLY A 55 -14.09 -13.11 -5.78
C GLY A 55 -14.42 -13.19 -7.29
N GLU A 56 -15.14 -12.20 -7.82
CA GLU A 56 -15.63 -12.19 -9.20
C GLU A 56 -14.56 -11.64 -10.15
N VAL A 57 -13.99 -12.51 -10.98
CA VAL A 57 -13.05 -12.11 -12.02
C VAL A 57 -13.83 -11.67 -13.26
N VAL A 58 -13.88 -10.34 -13.46
CA VAL A 58 -14.60 -9.71 -14.56
C VAL A 58 -13.61 -9.15 -15.59
N ASP A 59 -13.89 -9.33 -16.88
CA ASP A 59 -13.12 -8.69 -17.94
C ASP A 59 -13.64 -7.26 -18.18
N PRO A 60 -12.89 -6.21 -17.80
CA PRO A 60 -13.36 -4.83 -17.92
C PRO A 60 -13.58 -4.42 -19.38
N LEU A 61 -12.95 -5.10 -20.35
CA LEU A 61 -13.12 -4.82 -21.78
C LEU A 61 -14.46 -5.33 -22.33
N ARG A 62 -15.17 -6.18 -21.59
CA ARG A 62 -16.44 -6.81 -22.00
C ARG A 62 -17.64 -6.32 -21.19
N LEU A 63 -17.43 -5.38 -20.27
CA LEU A 63 -18.50 -4.85 -19.44
C LEU A 63 -19.44 -3.92 -20.24
N THR A 64 -20.71 -4.30 -20.27
CA THR A 64 -21.81 -3.45 -20.78
C THR A 64 -22.15 -2.37 -19.76
N ASP A 65 -22.88 -1.32 -20.18
CA ASP A 65 -23.29 -0.24 -19.27
C ASP A 65 -24.15 -0.76 -18.12
N ALA A 66 -25.12 -1.64 -18.43
CA ALA A 66 -25.94 -2.27 -17.41
C ALA A 66 -25.12 -3.10 -16.40
N ALA A 67 -24.05 -3.76 -16.85
CA ALA A 67 -23.17 -4.51 -15.96
C ALA A 67 -22.27 -3.59 -15.10
N ILE A 68 -21.83 -2.46 -15.66
CA ILE A 68 -21.11 -1.41 -14.91
C ILE A 68 -22.00 -0.82 -13.81
N GLU A 69 -23.23 -0.46 -14.14
CA GLU A 69 -24.20 0.09 -13.19
C GLU A 69 -24.55 -0.91 -12.09
N ASP A 70 -24.76 -2.19 -12.46
CA ASP A 70 -25.03 -3.25 -11.48
C ASP A 70 -23.86 -3.44 -10.51
N LEU A 71 -22.64 -3.56 -11.02
CA LEU A 71 -21.44 -3.70 -10.20
C LEU A 71 -21.23 -2.48 -9.29
N ALA A 72 -21.38 -1.27 -9.83
CA ALA A 72 -21.24 -0.04 -9.05
C ALA A 72 -22.25 0.01 -7.90
N ARG A 73 -23.51 -0.35 -8.15
CA ARG A 73 -24.55 -0.45 -7.12
C ARG A 73 -24.21 -1.49 -6.05
N ARG A 74 -23.80 -2.69 -6.44
CA ARG A 74 -23.42 -3.78 -5.52
C ARG A 74 -22.22 -3.40 -4.64
N LEU A 75 -21.27 -2.67 -5.19
CA LEU A 75 -20.06 -2.21 -4.51
C LEU A 75 -20.25 -0.88 -3.74
N ALA A 76 -21.44 -0.26 -3.83
CA ALA A 76 -21.68 1.12 -3.39
C ALA A 76 -20.61 2.10 -3.93
N TYR A 77 -20.11 1.86 -5.14
CA TYR A 77 -19.05 2.64 -5.76
C TYR A 77 -19.65 3.83 -6.54
N PRO A 78 -19.25 5.07 -6.23
CA PRO A 78 -19.73 6.23 -6.96
C PRO A 78 -19.03 6.30 -8.33
N LEU A 79 -19.77 6.02 -9.41
CA LEU A 79 -19.30 6.26 -10.77
C LEU A 79 -19.07 7.77 -10.95
N ARG A 80 -17.80 8.18 -11.07
CA ARG A 80 -17.40 9.56 -11.32
C ARG A 80 -16.71 9.65 -12.67
N GLU A 81 -17.27 10.45 -13.57
CA GLU A 81 -16.68 10.71 -14.88
C GLU A 81 -15.31 11.37 -14.74
N GLU A 82 -15.19 12.34 -13.85
CA GLU A 82 -13.96 13.10 -13.61
C GLU A 82 -13.43 12.95 -12.19
N ASP A 83 -12.14 13.13 -12.04
CA ASP A 83 -11.50 13.34 -10.74
C ASP A 83 -10.47 14.47 -10.85
N PRO A 84 -10.79 15.68 -10.38
CA PRO A 84 -9.96 16.86 -10.62
C PRO A 84 -8.65 16.85 -9.81
N TYR A 85 -8.43 15.81 -9.02
CA TYR A 85 -7.33 15.70 -8.07
C TYR A 85 -6.28 14.69 -8.51
N ARG A 86 -6.53 13.93 -9.57
CA ARG A 86 -5.62 12.90 -10.06
C ARG A 86 -5.72 12.71 -11.56
N ARG A 87 -4.57 12.50 -12.18
CA ARG A 87 -4.48 12.08 -13.56
C ARG A 87 -4.56 10.57 -13.67
N ARG A 88 -5.42 10.10 -14.56
CA ARG A 88 -5.69 8.68 -14.81
C ARG A 88 -4.90 8.20 -16.02
N TYR A 89 -4.33 7.00 -15.91
CA TYR A 89 -3.55 6.35 -16.97
C TYR A 89 -4.07 4.93 -17.22
N LEU A 90 -4.12 4.56 -18.49
CA LEU A 90 -4.21 3.17 -18.91
C LEU A 90 -2.79 2.59 -18.95
N ILE A 91 -2.62 1.44 -18.31
CA ILE A 91 -1.40 0.63 -18.43
C ILE A 91 -1.53 -0.16 -19.73
N THR A 92 -0.55 -0.05 -20.61
CA THR A 92 -0.57 -0.65 -21.95
C THR A 92 0.56 -1.64 -22.17
N ARG A 93 0.29 -2.68 -22.97
CA ARG A 93 1.30 -3.64 -23.44
C ARG A 93 1.01 -3.97 -24.90
N ALA A 94 1.97 -3.72 -25.78
CA ALA A 94 1.77 -3.80 -27.24
C ALA A 94 0.49 -3.05 -27.65
N ASP A 95 0.37 -1.80 -27.18
CA ASP A 95 -0.74 -0.87 -27.40
C ASP A 95 -2.13 -1.31 -26.93
N ARG A 96 -2.23 -2.46 -26.24
CA ARG A 96 -3.49 -2.93 -25.65
C ARG A 96 -3.57 -2.54 -24.18
N PRO A 97 -4.71 -1.99 -23.71
CA PRO A 97 -4.96 -1.77 -22.29
C PRO A 97 -4.97 -3.08 -21.51
N VAL A 98 -4.14 -3.14 -20.48
CA VAL A 98 -4.00 -4.28 -19.57
C VAL A 98 -4.31 -3.93 -18.12
N GLY A 99 -4.51 -2.65 -17.83
CA GLY A 99 -4.75 -2.17 -16.48
C GLY A 99 -4.89 -0.66 -16.37
N THR A 100 -4.95 -0.19 -15.14
CA THR A 100 -5.13 1.22 -14.79
C THR A 100 -4.17 1.62 -13.68
N VAL A 101 -3.87 2.92 -13.61
CA VAL A 101 -3.26 3.58 -12.45
C VAL A 101 -3.70 5.04 -12.45
N ALA A 102 -3.94 5.62 -11.28
CA ALA A 102 -4.11 7.05 -11.10
C ALA A 102 -2.99 7.62 -10.22
N VAL A 103 -2.54 8.82 -10.57
CA VAL A 103 -1.48 9.55 -9.86
C VAL A 103 -2.01 10.94 -9.54
N ASP A 104 -1.92 11.35 -8.27
CA ASP A 104 -2.44 12.63 -7.81
C ASP A 104 -1.75 13.81 -8.52
N ASP A 105 -2.53 14.84 -8.87
CA ASP A 105 -2.05 16.10 -9.45
C ASP A 105 -1.58 17.10 -8.36
N TYR A 106 -1.56 16.68 -7.10
CA TYR A 106 -1.07 17.46 -5.97
C TYR A 106 -0.25 16.59 -5.01
N PRO A 107 0.67 17.18 -4.23
CA PRO A 107 1.52 16.46 -3.31
C PRO A 107 0.77 16.15 -2.01
N ILE A 108 1.07 15.01 -1.40
CA ILE A 108 0.60 14.67 -0.06
C ILE A 108 1.79 14.58 0.89
N GLY A 109 1.62 15.12 2.10
CA GLY A 109 2.62 14.99 3.16
C GLY A 109 3.97 15.63 2.79
N PRO A 110 5.11 14.91 2.96
CA PRO A 110 6.45 15.44 2.72
C PRO A 110 6.82 15.41 1.21
N ASP A 111 5.97 16.04 0.39
CA ASP A 111 6.15 16.13 -1.06
C ASP A 111 6.12 14.75 -1.76
N GLU A 112 5.22 13.85 -1.32
CA GLU A 112 5.00 12.51 -1.89
C GLU A 112 3.85 12.52 -2.91
N LEU A 113 3.96 11.71 -3.98
CA LEU A 113 2.85 11.45 -4.90
C LEU A 113 2.05 10.23 -4.48
N GLN A 114 0.73 10.33 -4.48
CA GLN A 114 -0.14 9.20 -4.20
C GLN A 114 -0.48 8.44 -5.48
N LEU A 115 -0.40 7.12 -5.39
CA LEU A 115 -0.89 6.18 -6.40
C LEU A 115 -2.21 5.61 -5.90
N SER A 116 -3.18 5.57 -6.80
CA SER A 116 -4.48 4.93 -6.57
C SER A 116 -4.91 4.17 -7.82
N SER A 117 -5.99 3.39 -7.72
CA SER A 117 -6.57 2.67 -8.86
C SER A 117 -5.56 1.84 -9.66
N LEU A 118 -4.52 1.32 -9.00
CA LEU A 118 -3.53 0.43 -9.63
C LEU A 118 -4.12 -0.96 -9.74
N TYR A 119 -4.53 -1.34 -10.95
CA TYR A 119 -5.11 -2.63 -11.26
C TYR A 119 -4.54 -3.20 -12.54
N LEU A 120 -4.37 -4.53 -12.58
CA LEU A 120 -4.03 -5.27 -13.78
C LEU A 120 -5.04 -6.38 -13.99
N ARG A 121 -5.47 -6.53 -15.24
CA ARG A 121 -6.26 -7.68 -15.69
C ARG A 121 -5.50 -8.97 -15.36
N PRO A 122 -6.20 -10.07 -15.00
CA PRO A 122 -5.55 -11.31 -14.58
C PRO A 122 -4.49 -11.85 -15.55
N ASP A 123 -4.76 -11.75 -16.86
CA ASP A 123 -3.87 -12.20 -17.95
C ASP A 123 -2.58 -11.37 -18.09
N ALA A 124 -2.49 -10.21 -17.44
CA ALA A 124 -1.33 -9.34 -17.43
C ALA A 124 -0.50 -9.41 -16.13
N ARG A 125 -0.95 -10.19 -15.14
CA ARG A 125 -0.26 -10.36 -13.85
C ARG A 125 0.93 -11.29 -13.98
N THR A 126 1.87 -11.20 -13.03
CA THR A 126 3.14 -11.96 -12.99
C THR A 126 4.12 -11.67 -14.13
N LEU A 127 3.75 -10.84 -15.10
CA LEU A 127 4.58 -10.40 -16.22
C LEU A 127 5.48 -9.19 -15.89
N GLY A 128 5.58 -8.80 -14.61
CA GLY A 128 6.35 -7.63 -14.16
C GLY A 128 5.73 -6.26 -14.48
N VAL A 129 4.59 -6.21 -15.18
CA VAL A 129 3.94 -4.95 -15.62
C VAL A 129 3.66 -4.00 -14.47
N GLY A 130 3.08 -4.49 -13.37
CA GLY A 130 2.71 -3.63 -12.23
C GLY A 130 3.91 -3.03 -11.53
N GLY A 131 4.97 -3.82 -11.35
CA GLY A 131 6.25 -3.34 -10.81
C GLY A 131 6.88 -2.28 -11.72
N ALA A 132 6.91 -2.54 -13.03
CA ALA A 132 7.42 -1.59 -14.01
C ALA A 132 6.63 -0.27 -14.01
N THR A 133 5.30 -0.31 -13.88
CA THR A 133 4.45 0.89 -13.74
C THR A 133 4.81 1.68 -12.49
N VAL A 134 4.89 1.04 -11.32
CA VAL A 134 5.26 1.70 -10.06
C VAL A 134 6.66 2.32 -10.15
N ASP A 135 7.63 1.60 -10.72
CA ASP A 135 8.98 2.11 -10.90
C ASP A 135 9.06 3.27 -11.88
N THR A 136 8.23 3.29 -12.94
CA THR A 136 8.12 4.44 -13.83
C THR A 136 7.65 5.68 -13.08
N VAL A 137 6.63 5.56 -12.22
CA VAL A 137 6.17 6.69 -11.39
C VAL A 137 7.24 7.13 -10.39
N ARG A 138 7.92 6.19 -9.72
CA ARG A 138 9.02 6.50 -8.79
C ARG A 138 10.17 7.23 -9.48
N ARG A 139 10.57 6.80 -10.68
CA ARG A 139 11.63 7.45 -11.48
C ARG A 139 11.22 8.85 -11.90
N ALA A 140 9.99 9.04 -12.37
CA ALA A 140 9.48 10.36 -12.74
C ALA A 140 9.47 11.31 -11.53
N ALA A 141 8.94 10.87 -10.39
CA ALA A 141 8.94 11.64 -9.14
C ALA A 141 10.37 11.99 -8.67
N THR A 142 11.28 11.03 -8.73
CA THR A 142 12.69 11.21 -8.34
C THR A 142 13.41 12.21 -9.24
N ALA A 143 13.18 12.14 -10.55
CA ALA A 143 13.78 13.05 -11.53
C ALA A 143 13.38 14.52 -11.29
N GLU A 144 12.17 14.74 -10.78
CA GLU A 144 11.67 16.08 -10.43
C GLU A 144 11.94 16.47 -8.98
N GLY A 145 12.68 15.65 -8.23
CA GLY A 145 13.12 15.95 -6.87
C GLY A 145 12.04 15.80 -5.80
N LEU A 146 10.94 15.10 -6.08
CA LEU A 146 9.90 14.81 -5.10
C LEU A 146 10.40 13.85 -4.00
N GLY A 147 9.75 13.88 -2.84
CA GLY A 147 10.15 13.16 -1.64
C GLY A 147 9.96 11.64 -1.73
N GLY A 148 8.97 11.21 -2.51
CA GLY A 148 8.65 9.80 -2.65
C GLY A 148 7.31 9.54 -3.33
N VAL A 149 6.85 8.31 -3.16
CA VAL A 149 5.59 7.79 -3.66
C VAL A 149 4.88 7.07 -2.53
N ARG A 150 3.57 7.22 -2.43
CA ARG A 150 2.73 6.55 -1.43
C ARG A 150 1.54 5.88 -2.08
N LEU A 151 1.00 4.88 -1.40
CA LEU A 151 -0.20 4.18 -1.82
C LEU A 151 -0.95 3.64 -0.60
N THR A 152 -2.19 3.24 -0.82
CA THR A 152 -2.96 2.45 0.13
C THR A 152 -3.30 1.10 -0.49
N ALA A 153 -3.30 0.07 0.32
CA ALA A 153 -3.72 -1.26 -0.07
C ALA A 153 -4.75 -1.78 0.93
N ASP A 154 -5.89 -2.23 0.42
CA ASP A 154 -6.89 -2.91 1.24
C ASP A 154 -6.28 -4.16 1.89
N TRP A 155 -6.57 -4.39 3.17
CA TRP A 155 -6.11 -5.59 3.88
C TRP A 155 -6.57 -6.88 3.19
N LEU A 156 -7.73 -6.87 2.55
CA LEU A 156 -8.28 -7.98 1.77
C LEU A 156 -7.51 -8.25 0.47
N ARG A 157 -6.46 -7.48 0.16
CA ARG A 157 -5.56 -7.65 -0.99
C ARG A 157 -4.15 -8.08 -0.56
N PRO A 158 -3.97 -9.24 0.09
CA PRO A 158 -2.67 -9.65 0.60
C PRO A 158 -1.60 -9.74 -0.50
N GLN A 159 -1.97 -10.15 -1.73
CA GLN A 159 -1.03 -10.21 -2.85
C GLN A 159 -0.53 -8.83 -3.29
N SER A 160 -1.39 -7.81 -3.29
CA SER A 160 -0.98 -6.43 -3.59
C SER A 160 -0.05 -5.89 -2.51
N ILE A 161 -0.38 -6.08 -1.23
CA ILE A 161 0.48 -5.68 -0.10
C ILE A 161 1.86 -6.34 -0.22
N ARG A 162 1.92 -7.65 -0.47
CA ARG A 162 3.17 -8.39 -0.69
C ARG A 162 3.98 -7.83 -1.86
N SER A 163 3.31 -7.50 -2.96
CA SER A 163 3.96 -6.92 -4.14
C SER A 163 4.58 -5.56 -3.82
N TYR A 164 3.89 -4.68 -3.09
CA TYR A 164 4.43 -3.38 -2.69
C TYR A 164 5.58 -3.50 -1.68
N LEU A 165 5.49 -4.42 -0.71
CA LEU A 165 6.60 -4.72 0.20
C LEU A 165 7.84 -5.20 -0.58
N HIS A 166 7.65 -6.06 -1.58
CA HIS A 166 8.75 -6.52 -2.45
C HIS A 166 9.39 -5.38 -3.26
N LEU A 167 8.59 -4.41 -3.71
CA LEU A 167 9.06 -3.20 -4.39
C LEU A 167 9.78 -2.20 -3.46
N GLY A 168 9.87 -2.51 -2.16
CA GLY A 168 10.58 -1.70 -1.17
C GLY A 168 9.73 -0.61 -0.54
N PHE A 169 8.40 -0.69 -0.61
CA PHE A 169 7.54 0.17 0.18
C PHE A 169 7.59 -0.24 1.65
N LEU A 170 7.64 0.75 2.53
CA LEU A 170 7.52 0.62 3.97
C LEU A 170 6.06 0.84 4.36
N VAL A 171 5.62 0.19 5.44
CA VAL A 171 4.31 0.46 6.03
C VAL A 171 4.45 1.63 6.99
N SER A 172 3.70 2.69 6.73
CA SER A 172 3.72 3.89 7.59
C SER A 172 2.67 3.83 8.69
N HIS A 173 1.47 3.32 8.39
CA HIS A 173 0.32 3.24 9.31
C HIS A 173 -0.83 2.40 8.70
N TRP A 174 -1.91 2.13 9.42
CA TRP A 174 -3.05 1.31 8.97
C TRP A 174 -4.44 1.82 9.40
N LYS A 175 -4.72 3.10 9.16
CA LYS A 175 -5.99 3.70 9.60
C LYS A 175 -7.21 3.08 8.91
N HIS A 176 -7.41 3.22 7.60
CA HIS A 176 -8.56 2.64 6.89
C HIS A 176 -8.17 1.55 5.88
N ALA A 177 -6.88 1.44 5.62
CA ALA A 177 -6.22 0.49 4.73
C ALA A 177 -4.75 0.41 5.19
N ILE A 178 -3.94 -0.46 4.59
CA ILE A 178 -2.49 -0.46 4.82
C ILE A 178 -1.86 0.70 4.04
N HIS A 179 -1.36 1.71 4.74
CA HIS A 179 -0.72 2.88 4.12
C HIS A 179 0.77 2.61 3.94
N MET A 180 1.20 2.64 2.68
CA MET A 180 2.55 2.28 2.30
C MET A 180 3.26 3.45 1.62
N VAL A 181 4.54 3.62 1.92
CA VAL A 181 5.36 4.72 1.42
C VAL A 181 6.68 4.18 0.91
N TRP A 182 7.11 4.72 -0.22
CA TRP A 182 8.49 4.63 -0.68
C TRP A 182 9.05 6.04 -0.70
N ARG A 183 10.13 6.30 0.04
CA ARG A 183 10.80 7.60 0.01
C ARG A 183 12.14 7.46 -0.70
N ARG A 184 12.53 8.51 -1.43
CA ARG A 184 13.77 8.51 -2.22
C ARG A 184 15.02 8.19 -1.38
N ARG A 185 15.00 8.56 -0.11
CA ARG A 185 16.08 8.34 0.87
C ARG A 185 15.70 7.34 1.96
N SER A 186 14.71 6.47 1.73
CA SER A 186 14.40 5.42 2.69
C SER A 186 15.43 4.30 2.59
N VAL A 187 15.86 3.79 3.74
CA VAL A 187 16.58 2.53 3.80
C VAL A 187 15.70 1.40 3.26
N ARG A 188 16.30 0.48 2.51
CA ARG A 188 15.58 -0.70 2.04
C ARG A 188 15.50 -1.73 3.17
N LEU A 189 14.28 -2.15 3.49
CA LEU A 189 14.04 -3.22 4.45
C LEU A 189 13.86 -4.55 3.73
N ARG A 190 14.49 -5.60 4.26
CA ARG A 190 14.39 -6.97 3.77
C ARG A 190 13.83 -7.87 4.84
N TYR A 191 12.70 -8.50 4.53
CA TYR A 191 12.10 -9.51 5.38
C TYR A 191 12.62 -10.90 5.00
N ARG A 192 13.02 -11.68 5.99
CA ARG A 192 13.49 -13.07 5.80
C ARG A 192 12.86 -14.01 6.80
N ALA A 193 12.38 -15.15 6.31
CA ALA A 193 12.00 -16.29 7.13
C ALA A 193 13.17 -17.28 7.17
N VAL A 194 13.73 -17.52 8.35
CA VAL A 194 14.84 -18.46 8.56
C VAL A 194 14.40 -19.47 9.62
N GLY A 195 13.98 -20.66 9.18
CA GLY A 195 13.38 -21.65 10.06
C GLY A 195 12.16 -21.09 10.81
N ALA A 196 12.21 -21.12 12.13
CA ALA A 196 11.16 -20.60 13.01
C ALA A 196 11.20 -19.06 13.17
N GLU A 197 12.31 -18.42 12.82
CA GLU A 197 12.51 -16.98 12.99
C GLU A 197 11.99 -16.19 11.79
N ARG A 198 11.55 -14.97 12.06
CA ARG A 198 11.28 -13.93 11.06
C ARG A 198 12.14 -12.72 11.38
N ARG A 199 12.91 -12.25 10.41
CA ARG A 199 13.84 -11.14 10.61
C ARG A 199 13.52 -10.01 9.64
N LEU A 200 13.55 -8.78 10.13
CA LEU A 200 13.55 -7.59 9.30
C LEU A 200 14.93 -6.95 9.38
N LEU A 201 15.57 -6.80 8.22
CA LEU A 201 16.93 -6.33 8.07
C LEU A 201 16.93 -4.99 7.33
N ALA A 202 17.76 -4.03 7.75
CA ALA A 202 18.09 -2.84 6.98
C ALA A 202 19.28 -3.12 6.06
N GLU A 203 19.14 -2.80 4.78
CA GLU A 203 20.24 -2.82 3.81
C GLU A 203 20.99 -1.48 3.86
N VAL A 204 22.26 -1.52 4.30
CA VAL A 204 23.11 -0.34 4.44
C VAL A 204 23.94 -0.18 3.17
N GLU A 205 23.50 0.70 2.26
CA GLU A 205 24.06 0.86 0.90
C GLU A 205 25.57 1.09 0.85
N LEU A 206 26.13 1.81 1.84
CA LEU A 206 27.56 2.18 1.84
C LEU A 206 28.51 0.99 2.08
N VAL A 207 28.03 -0.13 2.61
CA VAL A 207 28.88 -1.28 2.99
C VAL A 207 28.34 -2.61 2.46
N GLY A 208 27.15 -2.60 1.81
CA GLY A 208 26.49 -3.84 1.37
C GLY A 208 26.15 -4.79 2.53
N THR A 209 26.17 -4.29 3.76
CA THR A 209 25.89 -5.07 4.97
C THR A 209 24.41 -4.99 5.31
N GLU A 210 23.90 -6.08 5.85
CA GLU A 210 22.53 -6.15 6.36
C GLU A 210 22.58 -6.08 7.89
N GLN A 211 21.94 -5.05 8.45
CA GLN A 211 21.81 -4.89 9.90
C GLN A 211 20.44 -5.43 10.34
N PRO A 212 20.36 -6.39 11.28
CA PRO A 212 19.08 -6.78 11.84
C PRO A 212 18.46 -5.61 12.60
N LEU A 213 17.17 -5.34 12.33
CA LEU A 213 16.38 -4.36 13.08
C LEU A 213 15.42 -5.05 14.05
N LEU A 214 14.75 -6.10 13.56
CA LEU A 214 13.73 -6.82 14.31
C LEU A 214 13.87 -8.32 14.10
N THR A 215 13.71 -9.08 15.17
CA THR A 215 13.60 -10.55 15.11
C THR A 215 12.33 -10.99 15.84
N ALA A 216 11.52 -11.78 15.15
CA ALA A 216 10.32 -12.38 15.71
C ALA A 216 10.45 -13.91 15.79
N THR A 217 10.04 -14.45 16.93
CA THR A 217 9.88 -15.88 17.20
C THR A 217 8.49 -16.17 17.75
N ARG A 218 8.06 -17.45 17.70
CA ARG A 218 6.82 -17.90 18.34
C ARG A 218 7.11 -18.45 19.73
N SER A 219 6.22 -18.15 20.67
CA SER A 219 6.15 -18.75 22.00
C SER A 219 4.74 -19.27 22.25
N GLY A 220 4.43 -20.44 21.69
CA GLY A 220 3.06 -20.93 21.59
C GLY A 220 2.21 -19.98 20.72
N PRO A 221 1.06 -19.47 21.20
CA PRO A 221 0.23 -18.51 20.46
C PRO A 221 0.75 -17.07 20.55
N TRP A 222 1.84 -16.82 21.28
CA TRP A 222 2.36 -15.48 21.52
C TRP A 222 3.53 -15.14 20.59
N LEU A 223 3.63 -13.85 20.25
CA LEU A 223 4.76 -13.26 19.56
C LEU A 223 5.87 -12.95 20.57
N ARG A 224 7.10 -13.38 20.28
CA ARG A 224 8.29 -12.80 20.90
C ARG A 224 8.95 -11.91 19.87
N LEU A 225 9.06 -10.61 20.16
CA LEU A 225 9.66 -9.63 19.28
C LEU A 225 10.86 -8.99 19.98
N GLU A 226 12.03 -9.17 19.39
CA GLU A 226 13.28 -8.55 19.80
C GLU A 226 13.59 -7.39 18.86
N GLN A 227 13.88 -6.21 19.45
CA GLN A 227 14.36 -5.04 18.73
C GLN A 227 15.87 -4.95 18.89
N HIS A 228 16.57 -4.85 17.77
CA HIS A 228 18.02 -4.73 17.73
C HIS A 228 18.41 -3.24 17.80
N PRO A 229 19.52 -2.88 18.48
CA PRO A 229 19.98 -1.50 18.51
C PRO A 229 20.21 -0.95 17.09
N LEU A 230 19.54 0.16 16.78
CA LEU A 230 19.76 0.87 15.52
C LEU A 230 21.03 1.72 15.61
N ASP A 231 21.85 1.66 14.56
CA ASP A 231 23.04 2.47 14.42
C ASP A 231 22.71 3.96 14.48
N ALA A 232 23.54 4.76 15.15
CA ALA A 232 23.27 6.19 15.35
C ALA A 232 23.17 6.96 14.03
N HIS A 233 24.00 6.62 13.05
CA HIS A 233 23.98 7.23 11.72
C HIS A 233 22.71 6.87 10.96
N LEU A 234 22.26 5.61 11.03
CA LEU A 234 20.98 5.20 10.44
C LEU A 234 19.79 5.92 11.09
N ARG A 235 19.80 6.07 12.42
CA ARG A 235 18.74 6.79 13.14
C ARG A 235 18.67 8.26 12.73
N GLU A 236 19.82 8.91 12.58
CA GLU A 236 19.89 10.31 12.15
C GLU A 236 19.49 10.49 10.68
N ALA A 237 19.95 9.59 9.80
CA ALA A 237 19.66 9.64 8.37
C ALA A 237 18.19 9.31 8.05
N HIS A 238 17.53 8.51 8.89
CA HIS A 238 16.16 8.04 8.69
C HIS A 238 15.30 8.23 9.95
N PRO A 239 14.87 9.47 10.25
CA PRO A 239 13.94 9.73 11.34
C PRO A 239 12.65 8.93 11.15
N GLY A 240 12.21 8.21 12.19
CA GLY A 240 11.01 7.37 12.16
C GLY A 240 11.21 5.95 11.62
N LEU A 241 12.45 5.56 11.27
CA LEU A 241 12.75 4.21 10.77
C LEU A 241 12.29 3.11 11.73
N GLU A 242 12.46 3.29 13.05
CA GLU A 242 12.04 2.29 14.04
C GLU A 242 10.52 2.02 13.96
N GLN A 243 9.71 3.07 13.78
CA GLN A 243 8.26 2.95 13.64
C GLN A 243 7.86 2.33 12.30
N ASP A 244 8.48 2.76 11.20
CA ASP A 244 8.24 2.19 9.87
C ASP A 244 8.66 0.70 9.82
N ALA A 245 9.79 0.35 10.45
CA ALA A 245 10.28 -1.02 10.56
C ALA A 245 9.32 -1.90 11.37
N LEU A 246 8.85 -1.40 12.52
CA LEU A 246 7.90 -2.13 13.36
C LEU A 246 6.57 -2.37 12.64
N SER A 247 6.04 -1.33 11.99
CA SER A 247 4.82 -1.42 11.20
C SER A 247 4.96 -2.36 10.01
N THR A 248 6.11 -2.30 9.33
CA THR A 248 6.43 -3.18 8.19
C THR A 248 6.57 -4.63 8.64
N MET A 249 7.24 -4.87 9.76
CA MET A 249 7.36 -6.21 10.37
C MET A 249 5.99 -6.76 10.74
N ALA A 250 5.14 -5.96 11.40
CA ALA A 250 3.79 -6.36 11.79
C ALA A 250 2.97 -6.83 10.58
N VAL A 251 3.02 -6.10 9.46
CA VAL A 251 2.32 -6.50 8.23
C VAL A 251 2.91 -7.77 7.62
N HIS A 252 4.23 -7.93 7.58
CA HIS A 252 4.84 -9.20 7.12
C HIS A 252 4.39 -10.40 7.97
N LEU A 253 4.44 -10.26 9.29
CA LEU A 253 3.99 -11.29 10.24
C LEU A 253 2.50 -11.62 10.03
N ALA A 254 1.67 -10.59 9.89
CA ALA A 254 0.25 -10.68 9.63
C ALA A 254 -0.06 -11.48 8.36
N LEU A 255 0.65 -11.19 7.26
CA LEU A 255 0.44 -11.86 5.99
C LEU A 255 0.92 -13.32 6.03
N ASP A 256 1.91 -13.64 6.85
CA ASP A 256 2.45 -14.99 7.02
C ASP A 256 1.67 -15.84 8.04
N GLY A 257 0.57 -15.32 8.60
CA GLY A 257 -0.19 -15.99 9.66
C GLY A 257 0.61 -16.16 10.97
N TYR A 258 1.58 -15.27 11.21
CA TYR A 258 2.37 -15.24 12.45
C TYR A 258 1.58 -14.57 13.58
N PRO A 259 1.83 -14.91 14.86
CA PRO A 259 1.17 -14.24 15.95
C PRO A 259 1.60 -12.77 15.98
N LEU A 260 0.66 -11.92 16.35
CA LEU A 260 0.86 -10.47 16.45
C LEU A 260 0.77 -9.96 17.89
N ILE A 261 0.46 -10.85 18.85
CA ILE A 261 0.21 -10.45 20.23
C ILE A 261 1.35 -10.97 21.10
N ARG A 262 2.07 -10.05 21.76
CA ARG A 262 3.19 -10.41 22.63
C ARG A 262 2.75 -10.92 23.98
N ASP A 263 1.79 -10.25 24.60
CA ASP A 263 1.21 -10.60 25.88
C ASP A 263 -0.18 -9.93 26.08
N ARG A 264 -0.84 -10.25 27.20
CA ARG A 264 -2.16 -9.71 27.54
C ARG A 264 -2.15 -8.20 27.77
N ALA A 265 -1.14 -7.67 28.44
CA ALA A 265 -1.09 -6.24 28.76
C ALA A 265 -0.93 -5.40 27.47
N ARG A 266 -0.07 -5.85 26.55
CA ARG A 266 0.09 -5.24 25.22
C ARG A 266 -1.19 -5.34 24.39
N TRP A 267 -1.91 -6.45 24.49
CA TRP A 267 -3.22 -6.59 23.84
C TRP A 267 -4.22 -5.55 24.35
N GLU A 268 -4.33 -5.37 25.67
CA GLU A 268 -5.20 -4.39 26.32
C GLU A 268 -4.86 -2.96 25.91
N GLU A 269 -3.57 -2.63 25.76
CA GLU A 269 -3.11 -1.33 25.27
C GLU A 269 -3.22 -1.16 23.74
N GLY A 270 -3.50 -2.23 23.00
CA GLY A 270 -3.44 -2.24 21.53
C GLY A 270 -4.31 -1.19 20.83
N TYR A 271 -5.39 -0.71 21.48
CA TYR A 271 -6.22 0.36 20.93
C TYR A 271 -5.45 1.68 20.73
N ARG A 272 -4.43 1.95 21.55
CA ARG A 272 -3.55 3.13 21.45
C ARG A 272 -2.72 3.13 20.18
N TRP A 273 -2.54 1.96 19.56
CA TRP A 273 -1.74 1.72 18.36
C TRP A 273 -2.62 1.28 17.17
N SER A 274 -3.93 1.52 17.25
CA SER A 274 -4.90 1.09 16.24
C SER A 274 -4.69 1.73 14.88
N GLU A 275 -4.01 2.88 14.82
CA GLU A 275 -3.70 3.55 13.55
C GLU A 275 -2.29 3.27 13.03
N GLY A 276 -1.37 2.69 13.79
CA GLY A 276 0.01 2.40 13.33
C GLY A 276 0.94 1.97 14.47
N GLY A 277 2.16 1.54 14.14
CA GLY A 277 3.19 1.20 15.12
C GLY A 277 3.21 -0.29 15.49
N GLU A 278 2.55 -0.66 16.58
CA GLU A 278 2.74 -1.96 17.24
C GLU A 278 1.92 -3.12 16.62
N PRO A 279 2.44 -4.37 16.62
CA PRO A 279 1.74 -5.55 16.08
C PRO A 279 0.32 -5.78 16.64
N GLU A 280 0.09 -5.52 17.92
CA GLU A 280 -1.22 -5.70 18.57
C GLU A 280 -2.27 -4.74 18.02
N GLY A 281 -1.86 -3.51 17.68
CA GLY A 281 -2.73 -2.52 17.04
C GLY A 281 -3.19 -2.99 15.66
N LEU A 282 -2.27 -3.54 14.88
CA LEU A 282 -2.58 -4.16 13.58
C LEU A 282 -3.50 -5.38 13.75
N ALA A 283 -3.26 -6.23 14.75
CA ALA A 283 -4.10 -7.40 15.01
C ALA A 283 -5.57 -6.99 15.24
N ARG A 284 -5.81 -5.97 16.07
CA ARG A 284 -7.15 -5.40 16.29
C ARG A 284 -7.72 -4.83 15.00
N ARG A 285 -6.92 -4.07 14.24
CA ARG A 285 -7.40 -3.43 13.02
C ARG A 285 -7.82 -4.42 11.95
N ILE A 286 -7.08 -5.52 11.83
CA ILE A 286 -7.41 -6.58 10.88
C ILE A 286 -8.74 -7.25 11.23
N TRP A 287 -9.02 -7.47 12.52
CA TRP A 287 -10.36 -7.93 12.92
C TRP A 287 -11.45 -6.97 12.44
N PHE A 288 -11.29 -5.65 12.62
CA PHE A 288 -12.26 -4.66 12.13
C PHE A 288 -12.40 -4.67 10.60
N PHE A 289 -11.28 -4.76 9.86
CA PHE A 289 -11.32 -4.81 8.40
C PHE A 289 -12.11 -6.02 7.90
N GLU A 290 -11.83 -7.19 8.47
CA GLU A 290 -12.47 -8.44 8.06
C GLU A 290 -13.93 -8.52 8.53
N GLU A 291 -14.25 -8.05 9.73
CA GLU A 291 -15.63 -8.04 10.23
C GLU A 291 -16.51 -7.06 9.44
N TYR A 292 -15.99 -5.87 9.13
CA TYR A 292 -16.66 -4.93 8.23
C TYR A 292 -16.94 -5.57 6.87
N ALA A 293 -15.91 -6.22 6.29
CA ALA A 293 -16.02 -6.91 5.01
C ALA A 293 -17.12 -7.98 5.02
N ARG A 294 -17.13 -8.86 6.03
CA ARG A 294 -18.16 -9.90 6.19
C ARG A 294 -19.56 -9.30 6.28
N ARG A 295 -19.74 -8.21 7.02
CA ARG A 295 -21.04 -7.50 7.14
C ARG A 295 -21.50 -6.86 5.84
N CYS A 296 -20.57 -6.42 5.00
CA CYS A 296 -20.85 -5.95 3.65
C CYS A 296 -21.06 -7.10 2.64
N GLY A 297 -21.03 -8.36 3.09
CA GLY A 297 -21.14 -9.54 2.22
C GLY A 297 -19.89 -9.77 1.37
N HIS A 298 -18.75 -9.18 1.74
CA HIS A 298 -17.49 -9.38 1.03
C HIS A 298 -16.81 -10.69 1.45
N GLN A 299 -16.08 -11.28 0.51
CA GLN A 299 -15.19 -12.40 0.77
C GLN A 299 -13.99 -11.95 1.61
N VAL A 300 -13.59 -12.80 2.57
CA VAL A 300 -12.38 -12.62 3.37
C VAL A 300 -11.50 -13.84 3.18
N ASP A 301 -10.45 -13.70 2.36
CA ASP A 301 -9.47 -14.74 2.06
C ASP A 301 -8.07 -14.34 2.56
N THR A 302 -8.02 -13.99 3.85
CA THR A 302 -6.80 -13.59 4.56
C THR A 302 -6.36 -14.73 5.48
N PRO A 303 -5.05 -14.81 5.85
CA PRO A 303 -4.57 -15.85 6.74
C PRO A 303 -5.35 -15.88 8.05
N VAL A 304 -5.85 -17.05 8.43
CA VAL A 304 -6.58 -17.25 9.69
C VAL A 304 -5.71 -16.87 10.88
N ARG A 305 -6.30 -16.16 11.83
CA ARG A 305 -5.64 -15.81 13.09
C ARG A 305 -6.45 -16.24 14.28
N GLU A 306 -5.83 -17.08 15.08
CA GLU A 306 -6.34 -17.45 16.38
C GLU A 306 -5.81 -16.46 17.41
N LEU A 307 -6.70 -16.00 18.30
CA LEU A 307 -6.26 -15.26 19.47
C LEU A 307 -5.63 -16.22 20.48
N PRO A 308 -4.61 -15.76 21.22
CA PRO A 308 -4.14 -16.46 22.40
C PRO A 308 -5.29 -16.82 23.36
N PRO A 309 -5.23 -17.98 24.04
CA PRO A 309 -6.26 -18.42 24.98
C PRO A 309 -6.60 -17.35 26.02
N GLY A 310 -7.90 -17.16 26.27
CA GLY A 310 -8.41 -16.20 27.25
C GLY A 310 -8.44 -14.74 26.77
N LEU A 311 -8.11 -14.46 25.51
CA LEU A 311 -8.38 -13.18 24.86
C LEU A 311 -9.64 -13.27 23.99
N SER A 312 -10.32 -12.14 23.84
CA SER A 312 -11.45 -11.99 22.93
C SER A 312 -11.17 -10.88 21.92
N TRP A 313 -11.72 -11.02 20.73
CA TRP A 313 -11.72 -9.94 19.76
C TRP A 313 -12.54 -8.76 20.32
N PRO A 314 -12.26 -7.53 19.88
CA PRO A 314 -13.14 -6.40 20.15
C PRO A 314 -14.57 -6.73 19.73
N THR A 315 -15.56 -6.12 20.40
CA THR A 315 -16.92 -6.08 19.87
C THR A 315 -17.04 -4.94 18.87
N TRP A 316 -18.02 -5.04 17.98
CA TRP A 316 -18.35 -3.95 17.07
C TRP A 316 -19.15 -2.85 17.76
N ASP A 317 -19.85 -3.23 18.83
CA ASP A 317 -20.62 -2.34 19.70
C ASP A 317 -19.72 -1.49 20.60
#